data_AF-A0A7W1EUY9-F1
#
_entry.id   AF-A0A7W1EUY9-F1
#
_cell.length_a   1.000
_cell.length_b   1.000
_cell.length_c   1.000
_cell.angle_alpha   90.00
_cell.angle_beta   90.00
_cell.angle_gamma   90.00
#
_symmetry.space_group_name_H-M   'P 1'
#
loop_
_entity.id
_entity.type
_entity.pdbx_description
1 polymer ?
#
loop_
_entity_poly.entity_id
_entity_poly.type
_entity_poly.pdbx_seq_one_letter_code
_entity_poly.pdbx_strand_id
1 'polypeptide(L)' 'MEYFSTKHTSENCSRCGTEFTCKPLDISQCDCMQVRISPEEQNYISETGSTCVCNKCLKELKQEYYLQYQKKNHN' A
#
# COMPACT_ATOMS: atom_id res chain seq x y z
N MET A 1 30.89 14.74 2.83
CA MET A 1 29.43 14.67 3.04
C MET A 1 28.80 15.27 1.81
N GLU A 2 28.55 14.42 0.81
CA GLU A 2 28.06 14.87 -0.49
C GLU A 2 26.57 14.61 -0.64
N TYR A 3 25.97 15.59 -1.30
CA TYR A 3 24.60 16.03 -1.20
C TYR A 3 23.69 15.15 -2.05
N PHE A 4 22.57 14.77 -1.45
CA PHE A 4 21.44 14.03 -1.97
C PHE A 4 20.99 14.60 -3.34
N SER A 5 21.34 13.93 -4.43
CA SER A 5 20.80 14.29 -5.74
C SER A 5 20.67 13.11 -6.69
N THR A 6 19.53 13.10 -7.36
CA THR A 6 19.21 12.36 -8.58
C THR A 6 18.92 10.88 -8.44
N LYS A 7 17.78 10.59 -7.80
CA LYS A 7 16.90 9.53 -8.30
C LYS A 7 15.49 9.80 -7.77
N HIS A 8 14.72 10.58 -8.54
CA HIS A 8 13.27 10.41 -8.58
C HIS A 8 13.00 9.00 -9.12
N THR A 9 13.31 7.99 -8.31
CA THR A 9 12.98 6.60 -8.61
C THR A 9 11.54 6.52 -8.23
N SER A 10 10.69 6.54 -9.24
CA SER A 10 9.34 6.01 -9.14
C SER A 10 9.36 4.80 -8.21
N GLU A 11 8.76 4.91 -7.02
CA GLU A 11 8.81 3.81 -6.07
C GLU A 11 7.93 2.71 -6.65
N ASN A 12 8.55 1.63 -7.13
CA ASN A 12 7.80 0.50 -7.64
C ASN A 12 7.06 -0.15 -6.47
N CYS A 13 5.80 -0.51 -6.70
CA CYS A 13 5.03 -1.22 -5.69
C CYS A 13 5.74 -2.51 -5.28
N SER A 14 6.00 -2.70 -3.99
CA SER A 14 6.68 -3.91 -3.48
C SER A 14 5.91 -5.21 -3.75
N ARG A 15 4.63 -5.11 -4.14
CA ARG A 15 3.75 -6.25 -4.47
C ARG A 15 3.72 -6.57 -5.96
N CYS A 16 3.48 -5.57 -6.82
CA CYS A 16 3.27 -5.79 -8.26
C CYS A 16 4.36 -5.20 -9.17
N GLY A 17 5.31 -4.43 -8.62
CA GLY A 17 6.33 -3.73 -9.38
C GLY A 17 5.81 -2.54 -10.19
N THR A 18 4.50 -2.24 -10.14
CA THR A 18 3.93 -1.11 -10.89
C THR A 18 4.54 0.19 -10.41
N GLU A 19 4.90 1.02 -11.38
CA GLU A 19 5.42 2.34 -11.17
C GLU A 19 4.31 3.26 -10.67
N PHE A 20 4.46 3.80 -9.45
CA PHE A 20 3.50 4.74 -8.88
C PHE A 20 4.21 5.86 -8.14
N THR A 21 3.49 6.97 -7.96
CA THR A 21 3.99 8.11 -7.19
C THR A 21 3.84 7.79 -5.70
N CYS A 22 4.85 7.13 -5.10
CA CYS A 22 4.99 7.11 -3.65
C CYS A 22 5.78 8.37 -3.22
N LYS A 23 5.17 9.24 -2.41
CA LYS A 23 5.86 10.37 -1.77
C LYS A 23 5.79 10.16 -0.25
N PRO A 24 6.68 9.37 0.34
CA PRO A 24 6.65 9.08 1.78
C PRO A 24 6.81 10.35 2.64
N LEU A 25 7.49 11.37 2.11
CA LEU A 25 7.63 12.69 2.73
C LEU A 25 6.34 13.54 2.68
N ASP A 26 5.44 13.23 1.74
CA ASP A 26 4.15 13.91 1.53
C ASP A 26 3.08 12.83 1.31
N ILE A 27 2.80 12.05 2.36
CA ILE A 27 1.84 10.94 2.30
C ILE A 27 0.48 11.39 1.74
N SER A 28 0.06 12.62 2.06
CA SER A 28 -1.16 13.26 1.56
C SER A 28 -1.23 13.42 0.04
N GLN A 29 -0.08 13.46 -0.63
CA GLN A 29 0.04 13.53 -2.10
C GLN A 29 0.36 12.17 -2.73
N CYS A 30 0.41 11.12 -1.92
CA CYS A 30 0.68 9.77 -2.37
C CYS A 30 -0.58 9.20 -3.04
N ASP A 31 -0.41 8.60 -4.22
CA ASP A 31 -1.52 7.96 -4.91
C ASP A 31 -2.19 6.90 -4.01
N CYS A 32 -1.42 6.21 -3.18
CA CYS A 32 -1.92 5.17 -2.27
C CYS A 32 -2.94 5.68 -1.23
N MET A 33 -2.90 6.98 -0.87
CA MET A 33 -3.87 7.57 0.07
C MET A 33 -5.26 7.79 -0.56
N GLN A 34 -5.38 7.69 -1.89
CA GLN A 34 -6.70 7.78 -2.53
C GLN A 34 -7.61 6.60 -2.18
N VAL A 35 -7.04 5.45 -1.78
CA VAL A 35 -7.81 4.29 -1.33
C VAL A 35 -8.02 4.38 0.18
N ARG A 36 -9.27 4.62 0.58
CA ARG A 36 -9.67 4.55 1.99
C ARG A 36 -9.70 3.10 2.44
N ILE A 37 -8.78 2.78 3.35
CA ILE A 37 -8.75 1.52 4.09
C ILE A 37 -9.09 1.77 5.56
N SER A 38 -9.81 0.83 6.17
CA SER A 38 -10.12 0.82 7.60
C SER A 38 -8.89 0.44 8.44
N PRO A 39 -8.88 0.75 9.73
CA PRO A 39 -7.78 0.36 10.63
C PRO A 39 -7.49 -1.15 10.60
N GLU A 40 -8.54 -1.99 10.53
CA GLU A 40 -8.38 -3.44 10.46
C GLU A 40 -7.72 -3.90 9.16
N GLU A 41 -8.11 -3.29 8.03
CA GLU A 41 -7.52 -3.54 6.71
C GLU A 41 -6.05 -3.10 6.70
N GLN A 42 -5.75 -1.94 7.28
CA GLN A 42 -4.38 -1.41 7.38
C GLN A 42 -3.49 -2.33 8.23
N ASN A 43 -4.02 -2.88 9.32
CA ASN A 43 -3.28 -3.82 10.16
C ASN A 43 -2.93 -5.09 9.38
N TYR A 44 -3.91 -5.66 8.67
CA TYR A 44 -3.70 -6.81 7.78
C TYR A 44 -2.63 -6.54 6.71
N ILE A 45 -2.68 -5.36 6.07
CA ILE A 45 -1.68 -4.96 5.07
C ILE A 45 -0.29 -4.80 5.71
N SER A 46 -0.22 -4.24 6.92
CA SER A 46 1.04 -4.06 7.65
C SER A 46 1.65 -5.41 8.07
N GLU A 47 0.81 -6.39 8.42
CA GLU A 47 1.25 -7.77 8.70
C GLU A 47 1.87 -8.46 7.49
N THR A 48 1.50 -8.07 6.26
CA THR A 48 2.17 -8.58 5.05
C THR A 48 3.59 -8.05 4.84
N GLY A 49 4.05 -7.10 5.66
CA GLY A 49 5.37 -6.47 5.54
C GLY A 49 5.49 -5.51 4.35
N SER A 50 4.37 -5.11 3.73
CA SER A 50 4.35 -4.23 2.57
C SER A 50 4.43 -2.75 2.99
N THR A 51 5.50 -2.05 2.63
CA THR A 51 5.75 -0.66 3.03
C THR A 51 5.14 0.40 2.10
N CYS A 52 5.23 0.24 0.77
CA CYS A 52 4.61 1.11 -0.25
C CYS A 52 3.87 0.22 -1.26
N VAL A 53 2.53 0.26 -1.27
CA VAL A 53 1.68 -0.47 -2.23
C VAL A 53 0.83 0.49 -3.04
N CYS A 54 0.70 0.21 -4.34
CA CYS A 54 -0.10 1.03 -5.23
C CYS A 54 -1.61 0.83 -4.96
N ASN A 55 -2.43 1.75 -5.48
CA ASN A 55 -3.89 1.70 -5.36
C ASN A 55 -4.51 0.37 -5.80
N LYS A 56 -3.92 -0.28 -6.81
CA LYS A 56 -4.41 -1.58 -7.30
C LYS A 56 -4.19 -2.67 -6.26
N CYS A 57 -2.96 -2.82 -5.76
CA CYS A 57 -2.65 -3.79 -4.73
C CYS A 57 -3.41 -3.53 -3.42
N LEU A 58 -3.62 -2.26 -3.05
CA LEU A 58 -4.47 -1.91 -1.90
C LEU A 58 -5.90 -2.41 -2.07
N LYS A 59 -6.50 -2.23 -3.25
CA LYS A 59 -7.86 -2.74 -3.55
C LYS A 59 -7.90 -4.27 -3.52
N GLU A 60 -6.88 -4.95 -4.05
CA GLU A 60 -6.78 -6.41 -4.00
C GLU A 60 -6.64 -6.93 -2.56
N LEU A 61 -5.76 -6.33 -1.75
CA LEU A 61 -5.58 -6.67 -0.35
C LEU A 61 -6.87 -6.43 0.46
N LYS A 62 -7.56 -5.34 0.18
CA LYS A 62 -8.88 -5.04 0.76
C LYS A 62 -9.91 -6.10 0.42
N GLN A 63 -9.99 -6.51 -0.85
CA GLN A 63 -10.90 -7.56 -1.28
C GLN A 63 -10.55 -8.90 -0.63
N GLU A 64 -9.26 -9.23 -0.52
CA GLU A 64 -8.79 -10.44 0.15
C GLU A 64 -9.13 -10.44 1.65
N TYR A 65 -8.95 -9.30 2.32
CA TYR A 65 -9.37 -9.11 3.71
C TYR A 65 -10.88 -9.36 3.88
N TYR A 66 -11.73 -8.81 3.01
CA TYR A 66 -13.18 -9.07 3.07
C TYR A 66 -13.52 -10.54 2.87
N LEU A 67 -12.88 -11.21 1.90
CA LEU A 67 -13.11 -12.63 1.64
C LEU A 67 -12.67 -13.50 2.83
N GLN A 68 -11.57 -13.16 3.49
CA GLN A 68 -11.11 -13.86 4.70
C GLN A 68 -12.01 -13.56 5.91
N TYR A 69 -12.44 -12.30 6.09
CA TYR A 69 -13.31 -11.89 7.17
C TYR A 69 -14.68 -12.60 7.10
N GLN A 70 -15.22 -12.78 5.89
CA GLN A 70 -16.45 -13.56 5.68
C GLN A 70 -16.29 -15.03 6.09
N LYS A 71 -15.13 -15.65 5.81
CA LYS A 71 -14.86 -17.03 6.23
C LYS A 71 -14.73 -17.18 7.74
N LYS A 72 -14.21 -16.17 8.45
CA LYS A 72 -14.07 -16.19 9.92
C LYS A 72 -15.39 -16.06 10.69
N ASN A 73 -16.43 -15.49 10.08
CA ASN A 73 -17.75 -15.32 10.70
C ASN A 73 -18.73 -16.47 10.42
N HIS A 74 -18.26 -17.53 9.75
CA HIS A 74 -19.05 -18.73 9.46
C HIS A 74 -18.37 -19.97 10.04
N ASN A 75 -18.09 -19.93 11.34
CA ASN A 75 -17.80 -21.09 12.20
C ASN A 75 -18.26 -20.75 13.63
#